data_AF-A0A5M3X716-F1
#
_entry.id   AF-A0A5M3X716-F1
#
_cell.length_a   1.000
_cell.length_b   1.000
_cell.length_c   1.000
_cell.angle_alpha   90.00
_cell.angle_beta   90.00
_cell.angle_gamma   90.00
#
_symmetry.space_group_name_H-M   'P 1'
#
loop_
_entity.id
_entity.type
_entity.pdbx_description
1 polymer ?
#
loop_
_entity_poly.entity_id
_entity_poly.type
_entity_poly.pdbx_seq_one_letter_code
_entity_poly.pdbx_strand_id
1 'polypeptide(L)'
;MTVARGPLLAAALFFFGPALAFAAGDRAAEIENRRLPQPPALSRGWDVIPDTEAWATAHLPLRQHAVRGNATLSDFLFGHAPSYGTGYPRVIEGRDGWLYFGDDVTEACRPRWSIAETLDRLRRLAEIVRKSGRRFLFTVAPDKTTISPNRLPESFPGQDCLRKRKQEFWAALRAAHLPGYVDLRGPLERAQLESGTPAYWRTDSHWTEHSAGLYGIELARTLHPGLSRHTRLVKVGQMARKGDLGGLLGAPREEIIDRWRLVRDGVQQLRKDDRELPASFSIANASDRAPLFQPRSLLIGDSFTRNSLPWVLPYFADLTYLRSDAPATAGPDHVAHKMAQSETVVLEIVERYLVGGHAEMLDDAMLAALDRTL
;
A
#
# COMPACT_ATOMS: atom_id res chain seq x y z
N MET A 1 -9.95 -51.23 -29.88
CA MET A 1 -8.87 -50.26 -29.59
C MET A 1 -9.46 -48.86 -29.52
N THR A 2 -9.90 -48.42 -28.35
CA THR A 2 -10.40 -47.07 -28.09
C THR A 2 -9.41 -46.40 -27.14
N VAL A 3 -8.24 -46.04 -27.69
CA VAL A 3 -7.17 -45.40 -26.94
C VAL A 3 -7.05 -43.94 -27.42
N ALA A 4 -7.00 -43.02 -26.46
CA ALA A 4 -6.49 -41.66 -26.56
C ALA A 4 -7.32 -40.51 -27.20
N ARG A 5 -8.66 -40.47 -27.09
CA ARG A 5 -9.41 -39.23 -27.44
C ARG A 5 -9.29 -38.12 -26.38
N GLY A 6 -9.21 -38.49 -25.10
CA GLY A 6 -9.12 -37.52 -23.99
C GLY A 6 -7.83 -36.68 -23.99
N PRO A 7 -6.63 -37.27 -24.10
CA PRO A 7 -5.37 -36.53 -24.11
C PRO A 7 -5.22 -35.61 -25.33
N LEU A 8 -5.66 -36.06 -26.51
CA LEU A 8 -5.63 -35.25 -27.73
C LEU A 8 -6.58 -34.05 -27.65
N LEU A 9 -7.77 -34.23 -27.09
CA LEU A 9 -8.71 -33.14 -26.85
C LEU A 9 -8.16 -32.14 -25.83
N ALA A 10 -7.55 -32.62 -24.73
CA ALA A 10 -6.91 -31.77 -23.73
C ALA A 10 -5.74 -30.97 -24.32
N ALA A 11 -4.89 -31.61 -25.13
CA ALA A 11 -3.80 -30.93 -25.83
C ALA A 11 -4.33 -29.87 -26.83
N ALA A 12 -5.36 -30.21 -27.60
CA ALA A 12 -5.97 -29.26 -28.54
C ALA A 12 -6.56 -28.04 -27.81
N LEU A 13 -7.27 -28.26 -26.69
CA LEU A 13 -7.79 -27.17 -25.87
C LEU A 13 -6.67 -26.35 -25.20
N PHE A 14 -5.56 -26.98 -24.80
CA PHE A 14 -4.43 -26.28 -24.21
C PHE A 14 -3.74 -25.35 -25.21
N PHE A 15 -3.45 -25.82 -26.43
CA PHE A 15 -2.73 -25.03 -27.44
C PHE A 15 -3.63 -24.04 -28.18
N PHE A 16 -4.88 -24.41 -28.50
CA PHE A 16 -5.77 -23.59 -29.31
C PHE A 16 -6.86 -22.87 -28.50
N GLY A 17 -7.07 -23.25 -27.25
CA GLY A 17 -8.05 -22.63 -26.36
C GLY A 17 -7.91 -21.11 -26.23
N PRO A 18 -6.70 -20.55 -26.02
CA PRO A 18 -6.51 -19.11 -25.97
C PRO A 18 -6.93 -18.41 -27.27
N ALA A 19 -6.59 -18.98 -28.44
CA ALA A 19 -6.98 -18.41 -29.74
C ALA A 19 -8.50 -18.47 -29.97
N LEU A 20 -9.14 -19.58 -29.58
CA LEU A 20 -10.59 -19.74 -29.64
C LEU A 20 -11.31 -18.77 -28.68
N ALA A 21 -10.80 -18.60 -27.47
CA ALA A 21 -11.34 -17.65 -26.50
C ALA A 21 -11.22 -16.20 -27.01
N PHE A 22 -10.07 -15.84 -27.59
CA PHE A 22 -9.91 -14.54 -28.24
C PHE A 22 -10.91 -14.32 -29.38
N ALA A 23 -11.09 -15.33 -30.24
CA ALA A 23 -12.08 -15.27 -31.32
C ALA A 23 -13.52 -15.14 -30.78
N ALA A 24 -13.81 -15.75 -29.62
CA ALA A 24 -15.07 -15.65 -28.91
C ALA A 24 -15.25 -14.33 -28.11
N GLY A 25 -14.28 -13.42 -28.16
CA GLY A 25 -14.37 -12.09 -27.54
C GLY A 25 -13.69 -11.97 -26.17
N ASP A 26 -13.04 -13.02 -25.67
CA ASP A 26 -12.22 -12.91 -24.46
C ASP A 26 -11.04 -11.97 -24.71
N ARG A 27 -10.76 -11.10 -23.75
CA ARG A 27 -9.68 -10.13 -23.81
C ARG A 27 -8.90 -10.17 -22.52
N ALA A 28 -7.61 -9.90 -22.61
CA ALA A 28 -6.78 -9.79 -21.44
C ALA A 28 -7.31 -8.72 -20.49
N ALA A 29 -7.38 -9.06 -19.21
CA ALA A 29 -7.72 -8.15 -18.15
C ALA A 29 -6.48 -7.90 -17.29
N GLU A 30 -6.41 -6.71 -16.69
CA GLU A 30 -5.42 -6.41 -15.68
C GLU A 30 -5.60 -7.37 -14.49
N ILE A 31 -4.50 -7.98 -14.07
CA ILE A 31 -4.42 -8.75 -12.84
C ILE A 31 -3.49 -7.96 -11.92
N GLU A 32 -3.83 -7.86 -10.63
CA GLU A 32 -2.94 -7.27 -9.61
C GLU A 32 -2.72 -5.76 -9.74
N ASN A 33 -3.68 -5.01 -10.31
CA ASN A 33 -3.53 -3.58 -10.63
C ASN A 33 -2.29 -3.24 -11.47
N ARG A 34 -1.70 -4.23 -12.14
CA ARG A 34 -0.63 -4.03 -13.10
C ARG A 34 -1.26 -3.73 -14.44
N ARG A 35 -1.02 -2.51 -14.93
CA ARG A 35 -1.44 -2.11 -16.28
C ARG A 35 -0.88 -3.10 -17.30
N LEU A 36 -1.71 -3.46 -18.29
CA LEU A 36 -1.24 -4.30 -19.39
C LEU A 36 -0.06 -3.59 -20.08
N PRO A 37 1.08 -4.28 -20.29
CA PRO A 37 2.23 -3.71 -21.01
C PRO A 37 1.79 -3.17 -22.37
N GLN A 38 2.37 -2.07 -22.82
CA GLN A 38 2.13 -1.60 -24.18
C GLN A 38 2.79 -2.57 -25.19
N PRO A 39 2.27 -2.68 -26.42
CA PRO A 39 2.91 -3.46 -27.46
C PRO A 39 4.35 -2.96 -27.65
N PRO A 40 5.34 -3.87 -27.68
CA PRO A 40 6.73 -3.47 -27.64
C PRO A 40 7.17 -2.85 -28.98
N ALA A 41 8.05 -1.86 -28.92
CA ALA A 41 8.57 -1.21 -30.12
C ALA A 41 9.58 -2.13 -30.84
N LEU A 42 9.14 -2.72 -31.95
CA LEU A 42 9.95 -3.64 -32.79
C LEU A 42 11.21 -2.97 -33.39
N SER A 43 11.27 -1.63 -33.39
CA SER A 43 12.45 -0.87 -33.79
C SER A 43 13.70 -1.09 -32.93
N ARG A 44 13.56 -1.73 -31.75
CA ARG A 44 14.67 -2.07 -30.85
C ARG A 44 15.38 -3.38 -31.18
N GLY A 45 15.06 -4.03 -32.30
CA GLY A 45 15.75 -5.26 -32.71
C GLY A 45 15.61 -6.38 -31.67
N TRP A 46 16.68 -7.13 -31.40
CA TRP A 46 16.65 -8.28 -30.49
C TRP A 46 16.42 -7.94 -29.02
N ASP A 47 16.69 -6.69 -28.60
CA ASP A 47 16.44 -6.22 -27.23
C ASP A 47 14.94 -6.15 -26.90
N VAL A 48 14.06 -6.32 -27.89
CA VAL A 48 12.61 -6.35 -27.72
C VAL A 48 12.09 -7.68 -27.15
N ILE A 49 12.89 -8.75 -27.15
CA ILE A 49 12.43 -10.10 -26.79
C ILE A 49 11.81 -10.15 -25.39
N PRO A 50 12.46 -9.65 -24.31
CA PRO A 50 11.88 -9.73 -22.96
C PRO A 50 10.56 -8.97 -22.83
N ASP A 51 10.46 -7.81 -23.46
CA ASP A 51 9.24 -7.00 -23.47
C ASP A 51 8.13 -7.66 -24.30
N THR A 52 8.50 -8.39 -25.34
CA THR A 52 7.56 -9.19 -26.15
C THR A 52 7.03 -10.39 -25.37
N GLU A 53 7.89 -11.10 -24.63
CA GLU A 53 7.48 -12.19 -23.75
C GLU A 53 6.54 -11.69 -22.65
N ALA A 54 6.90 -10.59 -22.00
CA ALA A 54 6.09 -9.95 -20.97
C ALA A 54 4.74 -9.48 -21.53
N TRP A 55 4.73 -8.83 -22.70
CA TRP A 55 3.51 -8.39 -23.38
C TRP A 55 2.63 -9.58 -23.77
N ALA A 56 3.18 -10.60 -24.43
CA ALA A 56 2.44 -11.77 -24.90
C ALA A 56 1.83 -12.57 -23.74
N THR A 57 2.60 -12.76 -22.67
CA THR A 57 2.12 -13.40 -21.44
C THR A 57 1.00 -12.57 -20.81
N ALA A 58 1.16 -11.24 -20.75
CA ALA A 58 0.14 -10.37 -20.16
C ALA A 58 -1.16 -10.35 -20.97
N HIS A 59 -1.08 -10.49 -22.29
CA HIS A 59 -2.21 -10.44 -23.21
C HIS A 59 -2.82 -11.82 -23.50
N LEU A 60 -2.36 -12.88 -22.84
CA LEU A 60 -2.86 -14.23 -23.07
C LEU A 60 -4.34 -14.36 -22.64
N PRO A 61 -5.26 -14.71 -23.55
CA PRO A 61 -6.66 -14.99 -23.23
C PRO A 61 -6.77 -16.14 -22.22
N LEU A 62 -7.81 -16.11 -21.39
CA LEU A 62 -8.05 -17.06 -20.29
C LEU A 62 -6.97 -17.08 -19.19
N ARG A 63 -5.95 -16.23 -19.22
CA ARG A 63 -4.87 -16.22 -18.21
C ARG A 63 -5.40 -16.14 -16.78
N GLN A 64 -6.39 -15.28 -16.52
CA GLN A 64 -6.98 -15.16 -15.18
C GLN A 64 -7.69 -16.44 -14.74
N HIS A 65 -8.36 -17.13 -15.67
CA HIS A 65 -9.01 -18.42 -15.41
C HIS A 65 -7.98 -19.52 -15.17
N ALA A 66 -6.88 -19.54 -15.93
CA ALA A 66 -5.79 -20.49 -15.75
C ALA A 66 -5.09 -20.30 -14.38
N VAL A 67 -4.79 -19.05 -14.00
CA VAL A 67 -4.21 -18.72 -12.68
C VAL A 67 -5.16 -19.15 -11.55
N ARG A 68 -6.46 -18.87 -11.67
CA ARG A 68 -7.49 -19.30 -10.69
C ARG A 68 -7.66 -20.81 -10.62
N GLY A 69 -7.64 -21.49 -11.76
CA GLY A 69 -7.74 -22.94 -11.84
C GLY A 69 -6.55 -23.62 -11.19
N ASN A 70 -5.33 -23.14 -11.50
CA ASN A 70 -4.10 -23.63 -10.89
C ASN A 70 -4.04 -23.35 -9.38
N ALA A 71 -4.48 -22.16 -8.95
CA ALA A 71 -4.59 -21.82 -7.54
C ALA A 71 -5.57 -22.75 -6.79
N THR A 72 -6.77 -22.94 -7.34
CA THR A 72 -7.79 -23.85 -6.77
C THR A 72 -7.29 -25.29 -6.69
N LEU A 73 -6.66 -25.79 -7.76
CA LEU A 73 -6.14 -27.15 -7.81
C LEU A 73 -5.00 -27.36 -6.81
N SER A 74 -4.08 -26.40 -6.71
CA SER A 74 -2.96 -26.48 -5.75
C SER A 74 -3.46 -26.38 -4.31
N ASP A 75 -4.40 -25.48 -4.02
CA ASP A 75 -5.04 -25.36 -2.71
C ASP A 75 -5.73 -26.66 -2.30
N PHE A 76 -6.44 -27.31 -3.23
CA PHE A 76 -7.06 -28.61 -3.01
C PHE A 76 -6.04 -29.73 -2.73
N LEU A 77 -4.93 -29.77 -3.48
CA LEU A 77 -3.94 -30.85 -3.38
C LEU A 77 -2.94 -30.66 -2.23
N PHE A 78 -2.58 -29.42 -1.93
CA PHE A 78 -1.44 -29.07 -1.07
C PHE A 78 -1.82 -28.17 0.10
N GLY A 79 -3.08 -27.71 0.18
CA GLY A 79 -3.56 -26.82 1.25
C GLY A 79 -3.07 -25.37 1.14
N HIS A 80 -2.46 -25.01 0.01
CA HIS A 80 -2.05 -23.65 -0.31
C HIS A 80 -2.01 -23.44 -1.83
N ALA A 81 -2.21 -22.20 -2.28
CA ALA A 81 -2.02 -21.83 -3.67
C ALA A 81 -0.52 -21.87 -4.06
N PRO A 82 -0.20 -21.96 -5.36
CA PRO A 82 1.18 -22.07 -5.81
C PRO A 82 1.87 -20.71 -5.77
N SER A 83 3.16 -20.71 -5.42
CA SER A 83 3.98 -19.49 -5.47
C SER A 83 4.42 -19.21 -6.90
N TYR A 84 4.08 -18.02 -7.41
CA TYR A 84 4.47 -17.58 -8.75
C TYR A 84 5.66 -16.60 -8.65
N GLY A 85 6.80 -16.95 -9.25
CA GLY A 85 8.00 -16.09 -9.39
C GLY A 85 9.30 -16.73 -8.86
N THR A 86 10.44 -16.08 -9.16
CA THR A 86 11.76 -16.41 -8.60
C THR A 86 12.03 -15.57 -7.33
N GLY A 87 11.67 -16.07 -6.16
CA GLY A 87 11.81 -15.31 -4.90
C GLY A 87 10.93 -15.82 -3.77
N TYR A 88 10.69 -14.97 -2.78
CA TYR A 88 9.72 -15.24 -1.72
C TYR A 88 8.28 -15.24 -2.30
N PRO A 89 7.35 -16.03 -1.75
CA PRO A 89 5.96 -16.02 -2.19
C PRO A 89 5.35 -14.62 -2.09
N ARG A 90 4.63 -14.19 -3.12
CA ARG A 90 3.96 -12.87 -3.15
C ARG A 90 2.84 -12.73 -2.13
N VAL A 91 2.29 -13.85 -1.69
CA VAL A 91 1.31 -13.94 -0.61
C VAL A 91 1.72 -15.10 0.28
N ILE A 92 1.71 -14.88 1.59
CA ILE A 92 1.92 -15.93 2.59
C ILE A 92 0.56 -16.27 3.18
N GLU A 93 0.17 -17.53 3.05
CA GLU A 93 -1.06 -18.04 3.67
C GLU A 93 -0.80 -18.34 5.15
N GLY A 94 -1.52 -17.64 6.01
CA GLY A 94 -1.50 -17.80 7.45
C GLY A 94 -2.64 -18.68 7.97
N ARG A 95 -2.71 -18.78 9.29
CA ARG A 95 -3.76 -19.52 10.00
C ARG A 95 -5.12 -18.84 9.85
N ASP A 96 -6.19 -19.63 9.96
CA ASP A 96 -7.58 -19.15 9.97
C ASP A 96 -7.96 -18.31 8.74
N GLY A 97 -7.34 -18.60 7.58
CA GLY A 97 -7.57 -17.89 6.34
C GLY A 97 -6.99 -16.48 6.28
N TRP A 98 -6.05 -16.13 7.15
CA TRP A 98 -5.26 -14.89 7.06
C TRP A 98 -4.30 -14.94 5.87
N LEU A 99 -4.18 -13.85 5.14
CA LEU A 99 -3.19 -13.70 4.08
C LEU A 99 -2.21 -12.59 4.46
N TYR A 100 -0.95 -12.71 4.08
CA TYR A 100 0.08 -11.67 4.30
C TYR A 100 0.75 -11.29 2.99
N PHE A 101 1.18 -10.05 2.91
CA PHE A 101 1.85 -9.54 1.73
C PHE A 101 3.30 -10.03 1.69
N GLY A 102 3.70 -10.66 0.59
CA GLY A 102 5.01 -11.26 0.43
C GLY A 102 6.16 -10.26 0.41
N ASP A 103 5.90 -9.03 -0.04
CA ASP A 103 6.94 -8.00 -0.11
C ASP A 103 7.40 -7.57 1.29
N ASP A 104 6.62 -7.78 2.35
CA ASP A 104 7.11 -7.63 3.73
C ASP A 104 8.39 -8.45 3.96
N VAL A 105 8.46 -9.66 3.38
CA VAL A 105 9.63 -10.55 3.43
C VAL A 105 10.69 -10.12 2.42
N THR A 106 10.29 -9.84 1.17
CA THR A 106 11.24 -9.43 0.13
C THR A 106 12.05 -8.21 0.57
N GLU A 107 11.39 -7.17 1.05
CA GLU A 107 12.02 -5.93 1.51
C GLU A 107 12.90 -6.16 2.74
N ALA A 108 12.44 -6.95 3.71
CA ALA A 108 13.22 -7.24 4.91
C ALA A 108 14.48 -8.09 4.64
N CYS A 109 14.40 -9.00 3.68
CA CYS A 109 15.45 -9.98 3.41
C CYS A 109 16.38 -9.57 2.26
N ARG A 110 16.02 -8.56 1.47
CA ARG A 110 16.84 -8.00 0.38
C ARG A 110 16.83 -6.47 0.43
N PRO A 111 17.25 -5.85 1.55
CA PRO A 111 17.20 -4.40 1.66
C PRO A 111 18.24 -3.74 0.74
N ARG A 112 17.84 -2.63 0.11
CA ARG A 112 18.70 -1.75 -0.69
C ARG A 112 19.60 -0.88 0.19
N TRP A 113 19.09 -0.40 1.33
CA TRP A 113 19.85 0.40 2.30
C TRP A 113 19.99 -0.31 3.64
N SER A 114 21.03 0.05 4.39
CA SER A 114 21.10 -0.32 5.81
C SER A 114 19.99 0.41 6.60
N ILE A 115 19.57 -0.13 7.76
CA ILE A 115 18.63 0.59 8.66
C ILE A 115 19.18 1.97 9.01
N ALA A 116 20.48 2.07 9.30
CA ALA A 116 21.13 3.34 9.64
C ALA A 116 21.01 4.36 8.49
N GLU A 117 21.25 3.93 7.26
CA GLU A 117 21.10 4.79 6.07
C GLU A 117 19.65 5.22 5.84
N THR A 118 18.66 4.31 5.96
CA THR A 118 17.24 4.70 5.86
C THR A 118 16.88 5.78 6.90
N LEU A 119 17.31 5.59 8.15
CA LEU A 119 17.01 6.54 9.22
C LEU A 119 17.73 7.87 9.04
N ASP A 120 18.94 7.86 8.48
CA ASP A 120 19.67 9.08 8.12
C ASP A 120 18.96 9.87 7.00
N ARG A 121 18.49 9.18 5.96
CA ARG A 121 17.70 9.80 4.88
C ARG A 121 16.40 10.41 5.41
N LEU A 122 15.69 9.73 6.31
CA LEU A 122 14.52 10.29 7.00
C LEU A 122 14.86 11.51 7.84
N ARG A 123 15.98 11.47 8.58
CA ARG A 123 16.46 12.63 9.35
C ARG A 123 16.73 13.81 8.43
N ARG A 124 17.44 13.59 7.33
CA ARG A 124 17.76 14.62 6.33
C ARG A 124 16.51 15.23 5.71
N LEU A 125 15.52 14.40 5.35
CA LEU A 125 14.21 14.90 4.89
C LEU A 125 13.58 15.81 5.95
N ALA A 126 13.50 15.35 7.20
CA ALA A 126 12.92 16.13 8.29
C ALA A 126 13.65 17.46 8.52
N GLU A 127 14.98 17.44 8.47
CA GLU A 127 15.82 18.62 8.65
C GLU A 127 15.63 19.65 7.52
N ILE A 128 15.64 19.23 6.26
CA ILE A 128 15.40 20.12 5.11
C ILE A 128 14.05 20.84 5.26
N VAL A 129 12.98 20.07 5.50
CA VAL A 129 11.63 20.65 5.60
C VAL A 129 11.53 21.58 6.81
N ARG A 130 12.07 21.20 7.97
CA ARG A 130 11.98 22.03 9.18
C ARG A 130 12.85 23.29 9.10
N LYS A 131 14.04 23.21 8.51
CA LYS A 131 14.94 24.36 8.31
C LYS A 131 14.31 25.42 7.43
N SER A 132 13.44 25.02 6.50
CA SER A 132 12.65 25.94 5.66
C SER A 132 11.51 26.67 6.39
N GLY A 133 11.34 26.44 7.71
CA GLY A 133 10.28 27.05 8.52
C GLY A 133 8.94 26.31 8.49
N ARG A 134 8.84 25.21 7.73
CA ARG A 134 7.62 24.40 7.63
C ARG A 134 7.50 23.43 8.80
N ARG A 135 6.26 23.16 9.21
CA ARG A 135 6.00 22.09 10.17
C ARG A 135 6.10 20.75 9.45
N PHE A 136 6.96 19.85 9.94
CA PHE A 136 7.07 18.49 9.42
C PHE A 136 6.61 17.47 10.46
N LEU A 137 5.74 16.56 10.04
CA LEU A 137 5.37 15.36 10.77
C LEU A 137 5.53 14.16 9.84
N PHE A 138 5.93 13.01 10.39
CA PHE A 138 5.82 11.76 9.67
C PHE A 138 5.44 10.61 10.58
N THR A 139 4.78 9.61 10.01
CA THR A 139 4.45 8.37 10.68
C THR A 139 4.78 7.18 9.79
N VAL A 140 4.97 6.03 10.42
CA VAL A 140 5.20 4.76 9.74
C VAL A 140 3.95 3.90 9.92
N ALA A 141 3.28 3.54 8.83
CA ALA A 141 2.23 2.54 8.89
C ALA A 141 2.90 1.17 9.12
N PRO A 142 2.71 0.51 10.28
CA PRO A 142 3.33 -0.78 10.52
C PRO A 142 2.81 -1.80 9.50
N ASP A 143 3.59 -2.83 9.21
CA ASP A 143 3.10 -3.90 8.36
C ASP A 143 2.19 -4.84 9.16
N LYS A 144 1.33 -5.57 8.44
CA LYS A 144 0.48 -6.62 9.00
C LYS A 144 1.29 -7.71 9.70
N THR A 145 2.46 -8.05 9.16
CA THR A 145 3.41 -9.01 9.77
C THR A 145 4.00 -8.51 11.10
N THR A 146 3.95 -7.21 11.38
CA THR A 146 4.39 -6.60 12.64
C THR A 146 3.27 -6.56 13.68
N ILE A 147 2.05 -6.18 13.28
CA ILE A 147 0.91 -6.00 14.20
C ILE A 147 0.17 -7.31 14.50
N SER A 148 0.16 -8.25 13.55
CA SER A 148 -0.53 -9.52 13.69
C SER A 148 0.40 -10.71 13.36
N PRO A 149 1.58 -10.85 14.00
CA PRO A 149 2.50 -11.96 13.70
C PRO A 149 1.95 -13.32 14.11
N ASN A 150 1.00 -13.36 15.05
CA ASN A 150 0.40 -14.57 15.60
C ASN A 150 -0.60 -15.28 14.67
N ARG A 151 -0.88 -14.77 13.47
CA ARG A 151 -1.62 -15.51 12.44
C ARG A 151 -0.74 -15.97 11.27
N LEU A 152 0.56 -15.66 11.28
CA LEU A 152 1.51 -16.23 10.32
C LEU A 152 1.59 -17.76 10.49
N PRO A 153 1.89 -18.52 9.44
CA PRO A 153 2.10 -19.96 9.56
C PRO A 153 3.34 -20.24 10.44
N GLU A 154 3.48 -21.49 10.89
CA GLU A 154 4.60 -21.89 11.74
C GLU A 154 5.96 -21.70 11.04
N SER A 155 6.01 -21.98 9.73
CA SER A 155 7.18 -21.81 8.88
C SER A 155 6.81 -21.21 7.53
N PHE A 156 7.67 -20.33 7.02
CA PHE A 156 7.59 -19.80 5.66
C PHE A 156 8.98 -19.30 5.19
N PRO A 157 9.24 -19.28 3.87
CA PRO A 157 10.49 -18.75 3.34
C PRO A 157 10.77 -17.31 3.80
N GLY A 158 11.96 -17.06 4.36
CA GLY A 158 12.39 -15.72 4.79
C GLY A 158 11.91 -15.30 6.18
N GLN A 159 11.31 -16.19 6.97
CA GLN A 159 10.81 -15.87 8.32
C GLN A 159 11.88 -15.25 9.25
N ASP A 160 13.11 -15.75 9.22
CA ASP A 160 14.14 -15.34 10.18
C ASP A 160 14.71 -13.96 9.84
N CYS A 161 14.96 -13.70 8.55
CA CYS A 161 15.37 -12.37 8.10
C CYS A 161 14.26 -11.34 8.28
N LEU A 162 12.99 -11.69 8.00
CA LEU A 162 11.84 -10.83 8.29
C LEU A 162 11.81 -10.41 9.76
N ARG A 163 11.80 -11.40 10.67
CA ARG A 163 11.69 -11.15 12.12
C ARG A 163 12.87 -10.33 12.63
N LYS A 164 14.10 -10.73 12.30
CA LYS A 164 15.32 -10.04 12.74
C LYS A 164 15.35 -8.59 12.25
N ARG A 165 15.18 -8.37 10.95
CA ARG A 165 15.27 -7.05 10.33
C ARG A 165 14.21 -6.09 10.88
N LYS A 166 12.96 -6.54 11.03
CA LYS A 166 11.89 -5.70 11.56
C LYS A 166 12.09 -5.36 13.04
N GLN A 167 12.56 -6.32 13.84
CA GLN A 167 12.90 -6.05 15.24
C GLN A 167 14.01 -4.99 15.35
N GLU A 168 15.08 -5.12 14.56
CA GLU A 168 16.18 -4.15 14.48
C GLU A 168 15.68 -2.78 14.00
N PHE A 169 14.87 -2.73 12.95
CA PHE A 169 14.32 -1.49 12.40
C PHE A 169 13.48 -0.73 13.44
N TRP A 170 12.52 -1.39 14.07
CA TRP A 170 11.66 -0.73 15.07
C TRP A 170 12.43 -0.31 16.33
N ALA A 171 13.44 -1.08 16.74
CA ALA A 171 14.32 -0.67 17.83
C ALA A 171 15.13 0.57 17.46
N ALA A 172 15.72 0.60 16.26
CA ALA A 172 16.50 1.73 15.77
C ALA A 172 15.64 2.98 15.54
N LEU A 173 14.45 2.85 14.97
CA LEU A 173 13.53 3.97 14.75
C LEU A 173 13.14 4.65 16.08
N ARG A 174 12.82 3.85 17.12
CA ARG A 174 12.54 4.39 18.45
C ARG A 174 13.75 5.10 19.07
N ALA A 175 14.94 4.51 18.95
CA ALA A 175 16.17 5.06 19.50
C ALA A 175 16.65 6.32 18.76
N ALA A 176 16.29 6.48 17.48
CA ALA A 176 16.75 7.58 16.64
C ALA A 176 16.12 8.95 16.98
N HIS A 177 15.01 8.97 17.73
CA HIS A 177 14.28 10.18 18.14
C HIS A 177 14.11 11.19 16.99
N LEU A 178 13.69 10.70 15.82
CA LEU A 178 13.65 11.49 14.59
C LEU A 178 12.69 12.70 14.74
N PRO A 179 13.11 13.91 14.31
CA PRO A 179 12.27 15.11 14.40
C PRO A 179 10.93 14.93 13.66
N GLY A 180 9.83 15.15 14.36
CA GLY A 180 8.48 15.06 13.78
C GLY A 180 7.93 13.64 13.65
N TYR A 181 8.63 12.62 14.13
CA TYR A 181 8.11 11.26 14.15
C TYR A 181 6.91 11.11 15.09
N VAL A 182 5.86 10.46 14.61
CA VAL A 182 4.65 10.11 15.36
C VAL A 182 4.53 8.59 15.40
N ASP A 183 4.47 8.02 16.61
CA ASP A 183 4.26 6.57 16.77
C ASP A 183 2.80 6.20 16.51
N LEU A 184 2.59 5.38 15.49
CA LEU A 184 1.29 4.78 15.18
C LEU A 184 1.22 3.30 15.59
N ARG A 185 2.37 2.64 15.80
CA ARG A 185 2.42 1.22 16.11
C ARG A 185 1.83 0.94 17.50
N GLY A 186 2.27 1.66 18.53
CA GLY A 186 1.79 1.47 19.91
C GLY A 186 0.26 1.70 20.06
N PRO A 187 -0.32 2.78 19.50
CA PRO A 187 -1.76 2.96 19.48
C PRO A 187 -2.54 1.82 18.80
N LEU A 188 -2.07 1.32 17.66
CA LEU A 188 -2.73 0.22 16.95
C LEU A 188 -2.65 -1.10 17.72
N GLU A 189 -1.50 -1.43 18.29
CA GLU A 189 -1.32 -2.63 19.13
C GLU A 189 -2.25 -2.59 20.35
N ARG A 190 -2.32 -1.46 21.07
CA ARG A 190 -3.25 -1.29 22.20
C ARG A 190 -4.70 -1.43 21.77
N ALA A 191 -5.12 -0.74 20.71
CA ALA A 191 -6.49 -0.80 20.25
C ALA A 191 -6.92 -2.24 19.87
N GLN A 192 -6.04 -3.00 19.23
CA GLN A 192 -6.28 -4.41 18.89
C GLN A 192 -6.40 -5.27 20.15
N LEU A 193 -5.54 -5.07 21.14
CA LEU A 193 -5.55 -5.82 22.40
C LEU A 193 -6.80 -5.52 23.24
N GLU A 194 -7.17 -4.25 23.36
CA GLU A 194 -8.28 -3.81 24.22
C GLU A 194 -9.66 -4.15 23.62
N SER A 195 -9.81 -4.02 22.30
CA SER A 195 -11.11 -4.24 21.64
C SER A 195 -11.31 -5.66 21.11
N GLY A 196 -10.22 -6.44 20.99
CA GLY A 196 -10.22 -7.70 20.24
C GLY A 196 -10.45 -7.55 18.73
N THR A 197 -10.60 -6.32 18.22
CA THR A 197 -10.80 -6.05 16.79
C THR A 197 -9.44 -6.01 16.09
N PRO A 198 -9.19 -6.86 15.08
CA PRO A 198 -7.91 -6.86 14.38
C PRO A 198 -7.60 -5.50 13.73
N ALA A 199 -6.34 -5.09 13.79
CA ALA A 199 -5.92 -3.85 13.16
C ALA A 199 -5.84 -3.96 11.63
N TYR A 200 -5.77 -5.19 11.09
CA TYR A 200 -5.74 -5.51 9.67
C TYR A 200 -6.90 -6.39 9.26
N TRP A 201 -7.30 -6.23 8.01
CA TRP A 201 -8.22 -7.15 7.37
C TRP A 201 -7.61 -8.52 7.17
N ARG A 202 -8.41 -9.57 7.09
CA ARG A 202 -7.89 -10.92 7.04
C ARG A 202 -7.29 -11.24 5.67
N THR A 203 -7.97 -10.85 4.58
CA THR A 203 -7.58 -11.19 3.20
C THR A 203 -7.01 -10.02 2.41
N ASP A 204 -6.67 -8.91 3.07
CA ASP A 204 -6.12 -7.69 2.46
C ASP A 204 -4.79 -7.30 3.14
N SER A 205 -3.93 -6.59 2.40
CA SER A 205 -2.64 -6.08 2.85
C SER A 205 -2.77 -4.84 3.75
N HIS A 206 -3.89 -4.13 3.68
CA HIS A 206 -4.11 -2.87 4.40
C HIS A 206 -4.80 -3.06 5.76
N TRP A 207 -4.66 -2.04 6.59
CA TRP A 207 -5.34 -1.96 7.88
C TRP A 207 -6.87 -1.83 7.75
N THR A 208 -7.57 -2.02 8.86
CA THR A 208 -9.03 -1.85 8.91
C THR A 208 -9.48 -0.40 8.77
N GLU A 209 -10.75 -0.19 8.44
CA GLU A 209 -11.36 1.16 8.47
C GLU A 209 -11.31 1.75 9.89
N HIS A 210 -11.37 0.90 10.92
CA HIS A 210 -11.18 1.32 12.30
C HIS A 210 -9.76 1.84 12.54
N SER A 211 -8.73 1.08 12.11
CA SER A 211 -7.32 1.48 12.21
C SER A 211 -7.00 2.74 11.40
N ALA A 212 -7.57 2.89 10.20
CA ALA A 212 -7.48 4.11 9.41
C ALA A 212 -8.08 5.32 10.17
N GLY A 213 -9.20 5.09 10.85
CA GLY A 213 -9.81 6.04 11.79
C GLY A 213 -8.88 6.44 12.94
N LEU A 214 -8.23 5.46 13.57
CA LEU A 214 -7.25 5.69 14.63
C LEU A 214 -6.04 6.50 14.13
N TYR A 215 -5.52 6.17 12.94
CA TYR A 215 -4.47 6.97 12.30
C TYR A 215 -4.89 8.44 12.16
N GLY A 216 -6.07 8.70 11.60
CA GLY A 216 -6.58 10.07 11.47
C GLY A 216 -6.72 10.80 12.81
N ILE A 217 -7.18 10.11 13.86
CA ILE A 217 -7.30 10.68 15.21
C ILE A 217 -5.92 11.01 15.82
N GLU A 218 -4.95 10.09 15.71
CA GLU A 218 -3.60 10.30 16.26
C GLU A 218 -2.85 11.41 15.51
N LEU A 219 -2.98 11.47 14.19
CA LEU A 219 -2.46 12.59 13.39
C LEU A 219 -3.10 13.91 13.83
N ALA A 220 -4.42 13.95 13.99
CA ALA A 220 -5.12 15.15 14.41
C ALA A 220 -4.67 15.63 15.80
N ARG A 221 -4.55 14.72 16.78
CA ARG A 221 -4.06 15.02 18.14
C ARG A 221 -2.64 15.57 18.14
N THR A 222 -1.77 15.01 17.29
CA THR A 222 -0.39 15.46 17.14
C THR A 222 -0.34 16.86 16.51
N LEU A 223 -1.14 17.11 15.47
CA LEU A 223 -1.24 18.42 14.83
C LEU A 223 -1.70 19.48 15.82
N HIS A 224 -2.78 19.21 16.56
CA HIS A 224 -3.26 20.08 17.61
C HIS A 224 -4.13 19.30 18.61
N PRO A 225 -3.88 19.36 19.93
CA PRO A 225 -4.60 18.53 20.92
C PRO A 225 -6.13 18.68 20.89
N GLY A 226 -6.64 19.86 20.51
CA GLY A 226 -8.07 20.12 20.39
C GLY A 226 -8.71 19.63 19.08
N LEU A 227 -7.94 19.23 18.08
CA LEU A 227 -8.46 18.99 16.72
C LEU A 227 -9.36 17.75 16.64
N SER A 228 -9.08 16.74 17.46
CA SER A 228 -9.91 15.54 17.55
C SER A 228 -11.19 15.73 18.35
N ARG A 229 -11.45 16.91 18.94
CA ARG A 229 -12.75 17.22 19.57
C ARG A 229 -13.87 17.08 18.54
N HIS A 230 -15.06 16.66 18.99
CA HIS A 230 -16.22 16.38 18.15
C HIS A 230 -15.99 15.29 17.07
N THR A 231 -15.00 14.41 17.28
CA THR A 231 -14.81 13.22 16.44
C THR A 231 -15.47 12.02 17.08
N ARG A 232 -16.21 11.24 16.29
CA ARG A 232 -16.61 9.88 16.65
C ARG A 232 -16.29 8.93 15.51
N LEU A 233 -15.76 7.77 15.84
CA LEU A 233 -15.60 6.65 14.91
C LEU A 233 -16.74 5.68 15.18
N VAL A 234 -17.64 5.51 14.22
CA VAL A 234 -18.90 4.77 14.41
C VAL A 234 -18.96 3.60 13.46
N LYS A 235 -19.25 2.41 14.00
CA LYS A 235 -19.56 1.22 13.19
C LYS A 235 -20.93 1.42 12.54
N VAL A 236 -20.98 1.38 11.22
CA VAL A 236 -22.19 1.67 10.42
C VAL A 236 -22.81 0.41 9.80
N GLY A 237 -22.19 -0.75 9.98
CA GLY A 237 -22.71 -2.02 9.52
C GLY A 237 -21.61 -3.01 9.18
N GLN A 238 -21.93 -3.96 8.33
CA GLN A 238 -20.99 -4.93 7.77
C GLN A 238 -21.19 -5.08 6.27
N MET A 239 -20.18 -5.55 5.56
CA MET A 239 -20.34 -5.97 4.17
C MET A 239 -19.37 -7.07 3.79
N ALA A 240 -19.79 -7.87 2.81
CA ALA A 240 -18.90 -8.78 2.11
C ALA A 240 -18.00 -8.01 1.14
N ARG A 241 -16.73 -8.40 1.07
CA ARG A 241 -15.76 -7.88 0.09
C ARG A 241 -14.66 -8.89 -0.20
N LYS A 242 -13.84 -8.60 -1.22
CA LYS A 242 -12.64 -9.37 -1.56
C LYS A 242 -11.42 -8.49 -1.31
N GLY A 243 -10.51 -8.93 -0.45
CA GLY A 243 -9.24 -8.25 -0.21
C GLY A 243 -8.25 -8.42 -1.36
N ASP A 244 -7.27 -7.52 -1.45
CA ASP A 244 -6.27 -7.50 -2.51
C ASP A 244 -5.40 -8.77 -2.57
N LEU A 245 -5.02 -9.33 -1.42
CA LEU A 245 -4.15 -10.52 -1.33
C LEU A 245 -4.81 -11.76 -1.93
N GLY A 246 -6.13 -11.91 -1.81
CA GLY A 246 -6.84 -13.00 -2.49
C GLY A 246 -6.73 -12.90 -4.01
N GLY A 247 -6.73 -11.68 -4.55
CA GLY A 247 -6.46 -11.43 -5.96
C GLY A 247 -5.02 -11.79 -6.36
N LEU A 248 -4.03 -11.39 -5.54
CA LEU A 248 -2.61 -11.69 -5.76
C LEU A 248 -2.28 -13.18 -5.67
N LEU A 249 -3.00 -13.91 -4.81
CA LEU A 249 -2.94 -15.36 -4.68
C LEU A 249 -3.53 -16.09 -5.90
N GLY A 250 -4.27 -15.37 -6.76
CA GLY A 250 -5.04 -15.96 -7.83
C GLY A 250 -6.30 -16.69 -7.36
N ALA A 251 -6.64 -16.63 -6.08
CA ALA A 251 -7.83 -17.25 -5.49
C ALA A 251 -8.57 -16.22 -4.62
N PRO A 252 -9.45 -15.39 -5.23
CA PRO A 252 -10.16 -14.34 -4.50
C PRO A 252 -10.92 -14.91 -3.30
N ARG A 253 -10.58 -14.45 -2.09
CA ARG A 253 -11.23 -14.85 -0.84
C ARG A 253 -12.17 -13.75 -0.37
N GLU A 254 -13.44 -14.09 -0.18
CA GLU A 254 -14.40 -13.18 0.41
C GLU A 254 -14.27 -13.13 1.94
N GLU A 255 -14.47 -11.95 2.51
CA GLU A 255 -14.56 -11.73 3.95
C GLU A 255 -15.71 -10.76 4.26
N ILE A 256 -16.39 -10.98 5.38
CA ILE A 256 -17.32 -10.01 5.95
C ILE A 256 -16.51 -9.07 6.83
N ILE A 257 -16.57 -7.77 6.53
CA ILE A 257 -15.87 -6.74 7.29
C ILE A 257 -16.85 -5.82 8.01
N ASP A 258 -16.40 -5.26 9.13
CA ASP A 258 -17.07 -4.15 9.78
C ASP A 258 -16.84 -2.87 8.99
N ARG A 259 -17.91 -2.11 8.77
CA ARG A 259 -17.84 -0.79 8.15
C ARG A 259 -17.83 0.28 9.22
N TRP A 260 -16.93 1.24 9.06
CA TRP A 260 -16.74 2.36 9.98
C TRP A 260 -16.84 3.70 9.24
N ARG A 261 -17.33 4.70 9.96
CA ARG A 261 -17.43 6.08 9.48
C ARG A 261 -16.81 7.02 10.50
N LEU A 262 -15.97 7.94 10.02
CA LEU A 262 -15.57 9.10 10.80
C LEU A 262 -16.71 10.13 10.77
N VAL A 263 -17.20 10.50 11.95
CA VAL A 263 -18.23 11.52 12.12
C VAL A 263 -17.62 12.74 12.78
N ARG A 264 -17.66 13.86 12.06
CA ARG A 264 -17.29 15.20 12.53
C ARG A 264 -18.41 16.16 12.14
N ASP A 265 -19.36 16.35 13.04
CA ASP A 265 -20.57 17.12 12.77
C ASP A 265 -20.21 18.56 12.40
N GLY A 266 -20.87 19.08 11.36
CA GLY A 266 -20.64 20.44 10.86
C GLY A 266 -19.49 20.58 9.87
N VAL A 267 -18.69 19.55 9.59
CA VAL A 267 -17.64 19.61 8.56
C VAL A 267 -18.24 19.37 7.17
N GLN A 268 -17.95 20.25 6.22
CA GLN A 268 -18.37 20.13 4.83
C GLN A 268 -17.20 20.37 3.88
N GLN A 269 -17.09 19.54 2.84
CA GLN A 269 -16.14 19.77 1.76
C GLN A 269 -16.72 20.78 0.78
N LEU A 270 -16.09 21.95 0.69
CA LEU A 270 -16.50 23.04 -0.18
C LEU A 270 -15.98 22.87 -1.61
N ARG A 271 -14.76 22.37 -1.73
CA ARG A 271 -14.07 22.24 -3.02
C ARG A 271 -13.20 20.99 -3.05
N LYS A 272 -13.13 20.38 -4.23
CA LYS A 272 -12.12 19.39 -4.60
C LYS A 272 -11.56 19.77 -5.97
N ASP A 273 -10.23 19.80 -6.09
CA ASP A 273 -9.51 19.98 -7.34
C ASP A 273 -8.73 18.71 -7.63
N ASP A 274 -9.16 17.97 -8.65
CA ASP A 274 -8.68 16.65 -9.01
C ASP A 274 -8.05 16.60 -10.41
N ARG A 275 -7.67 17.77 -10.95
CA ARG A 275 -7.05 17.92 -12.28
C ARG A 275 -5.71 17.19 -12.43
N GLU A 276 -5.03 16.92 -11.33
CA GLU A 276 -3.72 16.24 -11.30
C GLU A 276 -3.82 14.76 -10.89
N LEU A 277 -5.02 14.18 -10.89
CA LEU A 277 -5.15 12.75 -10.68
C LEU A 277 -4.40 11.95 -11.77
N PRO A 278 -3.78 10.81 -11.42
CA PRO A 278 -3.82 10.16 -10.10
C PRO A 278 -2.71 10.63 -9.13
N ALA A 279 -1.84 11.57 -9.52
CA ALA A 279 -0.68 11.98 -8.72
C ALA A 279 -1.08 12.73 -7.45
N SER A 280 -1.99 13.71 -7.58
CA SER A 280 -2.45 14.55 -6.48
C SER A 280 -3.88 15.04 -6.66
N PHE A 281 -4.47 15.48 -5.55
CA PHE A 281 -5.67 16.31 -5.55
C PHE A 281 -5.66 17.23 -4.33
N SER A 282 -6.39 18.33 -4.38
CA SER A 282 -6.55 19.26 -3.25
C SER A 282 -8.00 19.37 -2.83
N ILE A 283 -8.24 19.61 -1.55
CA ILE A 283 -9.56 19.85 -0.98
C ILE A 283 -9.56 21.13 -0.13
N ALA A 284 -10.73 21.74 -0.03
CA ALA A 284 -11.01 22.76 0.97
C ALA A 284 -12.28 22.39 1.75
N ASN A 285 -12.20 22.44 3.08
CA ASN A 285 -13.33 22.19 3.98
C ASN A 285 -13.64 23.43 4.81
N ALA A 286 -14.90 23.55 5.23
CA ALA A 286 -15.33 24.47 6.26
C ALA A 286 -16.07 23.73 7.38
N SER A 287 -16.13 24.33 8.56
CA SER A 287 -16.95 23.82 9.64
C SER A 287 -17.51 24.92 10.52
N ASP A 288 -18.75 24.73 10.97
CA ASP A 288 -19.45 25.57 11.94
C ASP A 288 -19.38 25.01 13.37
N ARG A 289 -18.78 23.83 13.57
CA ARG A 289 -18.82 23.10 14.85
C ARG A 289 -17.51 22.40 15.20
N ALA A 290 -17.03 21.48 14.36
CA ALA A 290 -15.80 20.75 14.65
C ALA A 290 -14.56 21.55 14.21
N PRO A 291 -13.48 21.61 15.01
CA PRO A 291 -12.31 22.40 14.65
C PRO A 291 -11.63 21.87 13.38
N LEU A 292 -11.12 22.73 12.52
CA LEU A 292 -10.31 22.33 11.37
C LEU A 292 -8.88 22.84 11.52
N PHE A 293 -7.91 22.05 11.06
CA PHE A 293 -6.52 22.47 10.95
C PHE A 293 -6.41 23.48 9.81
N GLN A 294 -6.15 24.73 10.18
CA GLN A 294 -6.18 25.88 9.28
C GLN A 294 -4.98 25.98 8.32
N PRO A 295 -3.73 25.68 8.72
CA PRO A 295 -2.57 25.83 7.83
C PRO A 295 -2.68 24.98 6.57
N ARG A 296 -2.24 25.54 5.44
CA ARG A 296 -2.18 24.82 4.16
C ARG A 296 -1.26 23.62 4.29
N SER A 297 -1.83 22.43 4.07
CA SER A 297 -1.17 21.19 4.40
C SER A 297 -0.92 20.33 3.16
N LEU A 298 0.25 19.68 3.10
CA LEU A 298 0.57 18.64 2.12
C LEU A 298 0.64 17.30 2.85
N LEU A 299 -0.25 16.38 2.51
CA LEU A 299 -0.22 14.99 2.96
C LEU A 299 0.36 14.12 1.85
N ILE A 300 1.56 13.61 2.08
CA ILE A 300 2.26 12.70 1.19
C ILE A 300 2.10 11.29 1.74
N GLY A 301 1.70 10.34 0.90
CA GLY A 301 1.75 8.94 1.31
C GLY A 301 1.37 7.93 0.26
N ASP A 302 1.40 6.66 0.68
CA ASP A 302 1.19 5.51 -0.19
C ASP A 302 -0.27 5.02 -0.16
N SER A 303 -0.50 3.74 -0.50
CA SER A 303 -1.83 3.15 -0.49
C SER A 303 -2.49 3.11 0.89
N PHE A 304 -1.72 3.10 1.99
CA PHE A 304 -2.24 3.22 3.35
C PHE A 304 -2.86 4.61 3.57
N THR A 305 -2.21 5.68 3.11
CA THR A 305 -2.75 7.03 3.18
C THR A 305 -3.98 7.15 2.31
N ARG A 306 -3.89 6.69 1.05
CA ARG A 306 -5.00 6.73 0.10
C ARG A 306 -6.25 6.06 0.67
N ASN A 307 -6.08 4.87 1.27
CA ASN A 307 -7.16 4.12 1.89
C ASN A 307 -7.60 4.72 3.23
N SER A 308 -6.92 5.75 3.73
CA SER A 308 -7.25 6.45 4.98
C SER A 308 -7.81 7.86 4.76
N LEU A 309 -7.86 8.35 3.51
CA LEU A 309 -8.35 9.69 3.19
C LEU A 309 -9.73 10.01 3.79
N PRO A 310 -10.76 9.15 3.73
CA PRO A 310 -12.06 9.43 4.38
C PRO A 310 -11.97 9.68 5.89
N TRP A 311 -10.92 9.20 6.55
CA TRP A 311 -10.67 9.35 7.98
C TRP A 311 -9.63 10.43 8.32
N VAL A 312 -9.00 11.05 7.32
CA VAL A 312 -7.96 12.09 7.50
C VAL A 312 -8.43 13.44 6.97
N LEU A 313 -9.01 13.48 5.76
CA LEU A 313 -9.44 14.70 5.10
C LEU A 313 -10.34 15.61 5.98
N PRO A 314 -11.31 15.08 6.76
CA PRO A 314 -12.23 15.92 7.55
C PRO A 314 -11.59 16.70 8.71
N TYR A 315 -10.29 16.55 8.96
CA TYR A 315 -9.57 17.35 9.96
C TYR A 315 -8.96 18.62 9.41
N PHE A 316 -8.82 18.77 8.09
CA PHE A 316 -8.08 19.86 7.46
C PHE A 316 -9.01 20.87 6.80
N ALA A 317 -8.70 22.16 6.91
CA ALA A 317 -9.37 23.22 6.18
C ALA A 317 -8.87 23.32 4.73
N ASP A 318 -7.56 23.18 4.50
CA ASP A 318 -6.91 23.20 3.18
C ASP A 318 -5.82 22.12 3.13
N LEU A 319 -6.02 21.11 2.29
CA LEU A 319 -5.11 19.97 2.16
C LEU A 319 -4.91 19.56 0.71
N THR A 320 -3.66 19.40 0.32
CA THR A 320 -3.25 18.66 -0.88
C THR A 320 -2.81 17.25 -0.48
N TYR A 321 -3.42 16.23 -1.07
CA TYR A 321 -2.88 14.87 -1.05
C TYR A 321 -1.96 14.68 -2.25
N LEU A 322 -0.81 14.04 -2.02
CA LEU A 322 0.18 13.69 -3.03
C LEU A 322 0.65 12.25 -2.80
N ARG A 323 0.76 11.47 -3.88
CA ARG A 323 1.31 10.10 -3.76
C ARG A 323 2.80 10.15 -3.44
N SER A 324 3.27 9.21 -2.61
CA SER A 324 4.68 9.09 -2.26
C SER A 324 5.60 8.74 -3.43
N ASP A 325 5.06 8.14 -4.50
CA ASP A 325 5.79 7.82 -5.75
C ASP A 325 5.76 8.98 -6.78
N ALA A 326 5.24 10.16 -6.39
CA ALA A 326 5.27 11.36 -7.21
C ALA A 326 6.69 11.79 -7.66
N PRO A 327 7.78 11.63 -6.89
CA PRO A 327 9.12 11.97 -7.37
C PRO A 327 9.52 11.17 -8.62
N ALA A 328 9.13 9.89 -8.69
CA ALA A 328 9.41 9.03 -9.84
C ALA A 328 8.43 9.26 -11.02
N THR A 329 7.18 9.61 -10.73
CA THR A 329 6.11 9.71 -11.75
C THR A 329 5.88 11.12 -12.30
N ALA A 330 6.10 12.15 -11.49
CA ALA A 330 5.91 13.56 -11.83
C ALA A 330 7.21 14.40 -11.70
N GLY A 331 8.27 13.82 -11.15
CA GLY A 331 9.58 14.46 -11.00
C GLY A 331 9.79 15.13 -9.63
N PRO A 332 11.03 15.16 -9.11
CA PRO A 332 11.32 15.66 -7.77
C PRO A 332 11.08 17.16 -7.61
N ASP A 333 11.33 17.98 -8.65
CA ASP A 333 11.07 19.43 -8.60
C ASP A 333 9.58 19.76 -8.47
N HIS A 334 8.69 18.94 -9.07
CA HIS A 334 7.24 19.09 -8.93
C HIS A 334 6.80 18.88 -7.48
N VAL A 335 7.32 17.82 -6.84
CA VAL A 335 7.06 17.53 -5.42
C VAL A 335 7.62 18.64 -4.53
N ALA A 336 8.84 19.09 -4.79
CA ALA A 336 9.47 20.19 -4.04
C ALA A 336 8.66 21.49 -4.13
N HIS A 337 8.12 21.82 -5.30
CA HIS A 337 7.27 23.00 -5.49
C HIS A 337 5.97 22.90 -4.68
N LYS A 338 5.29 21.74 -4.66
CA LYS A 338 4.10 21.53 -3.82
C LYS A 338 4.42 21.65 -2.33
N MET A 339 5.56 21.13 -1.92
CA MET A 339 6.03 21.27 -0.54
C MET A 339 6.32 22.74 -0.21
N ALA A 340 6.88 23.51 -1.15
CA ALA A 340 7.14 24.93 -1.00
C ALA A 340 5.85 25.76 -0.83
N GLN A 341 4.76 25.34 -1.46
CA GLN A 341 3.45 25.98 -1.36
C GLN A 341 2.69 25.66 -0.06
N SER A 342 3.23 24.78 0.78
CA SER A 342 2.57 24.30 2.00
C SER A 342 3.26 24.80 3.27
N GLU A 343 2.48 24.96 4.34
CA GLU A 343 2.97 25.39 5.66
C GLU A 343 3.20 24.19 6.59
N THR A 344 2.42 23.12 6.40
CA THR A 344 2.58 21.84 7.10
C THR A 344 2.75 20.71 6.10
N VAL A 345 3.72 19.84 6.35
CA VAL A 345 4.00 18.64 5.53
C VAL A 345 3.85 17.43 6.43
N VAL A 346 2.99 16.50 6.03
CA VAL A 346 2.77 15.21 6.69
C VAL A 346 3.18 14.11 5.72
N LEU A 347 4.08 13.23 6.15
CA LEU A 347 4.45 12.02 5.42
C LEU A 347 3.93 10.78 6.16
N GLU A 348 3.16 9.94 5.49
CA GLU A 348 2.92 8.57 5.95
C GLU A 348 3.48 7.59 4.94
N ILE A 349 4.26 6.64 5.45
CA ILE A 349 4.93 5.64 4.64
C ILE A 349 4.87 4.29 5.34
N VAL A 350 4.62 3.25 4.57
CA VAL A 350 4.53 1.89 5.08
C VAL A 350 5.89 1.32 5.50
N GLU A 351 5.89 0.52 6.56
CA GLU A 351 7.07 -0.06 7.19
C GLU A 351 7.98 -0.78 6.18
N ARG A 352 7.44 -1.65 5.31
CA ARG A 352 8.25 -2.42 4.35
C ARG A 352 9.15 -1.56 3.47
N TYR A 353 8.72 -0.36 3.08
CA TYR A 353 9.52 0.57 2.28
C TYR A 353 10.74 1.07 3.05
N LEU A 354 10.57 1.42 4.33
CA LEU A 354 11.69 1.84 5.17
C LEU A 354 12.60 0.67 5.56
N VAL A 355 12.01 -0.48 5.88
CA VAL A 355 12.73 -1.72 6.20
C VAL A 355 13.61 -2.17 5.04
N GLY A 356 13.08 -2.11 3.82
CA GLY A 356 13.77 -2.42 2.57
C GLY A 356 14.72 -1.32 2.09
N GLY A 357 14.63 -0.10 2.64
CA GLY A 357 15.44 1.02 2.16
C GLY A 357 15.05 1.44 0.74
N HIS A 358 13.75 1.53 0.49
CA HIS A 358 13.17 1.89 -0.79
C HIS A 358 12.00 2.86 -0.56
N ALA A 359 12.21 4.15 -0.87
CA ALA A 359 11.18 5.17 -0.84
C ALA A 359 11.60 6.36 -1.72
N GLU A 360 10.80 6.70 -2.73
CA GLU A 360 11.11 7.76 -3.71
C GLU A 360 11.29 9.13 -3.03
N MET A 361 10.58 9.36 -1.92
CA MET A 361 10.73 10.55 -1.09
C MET A 361 12.09 10.68 -0.39
N LEU A 362 12.86 9.59 -0.31
CA LEU A 362 14.15 9.49 0.38
C LEU A 362 15.34 9.32 -0.57
N ASP A 363 15.10 9.26 -1.88
CA ASP A 363 16.14 9.19 -2.90
C ASP A 363 16.94 10.50 -2.97
N ASP A 364 18.21 10.40 -3.36
CA ASP A 364 19.13 11.54 -3.40
C ASP A 364 18.63 12.67 -4.32
N ALA A 365 18.02 12.33 -5.45
CA ALA A 365 17.45 13.29 -6.38
C ALA A 365 16.31 14.10 -5.75
N MET A 366 15.47 13.45 -4.95
CA MET A 366 14.37 14.10 -4.23
C MET A 366 14.91 14.98 -3.11
N LEU A 367 15.82 14.46 -2.27
CA LEU A 367 16.42 15.23 -1.17
C LEU A 367 17.18 16.47 -1.71
N ALA A 368 17.89 16.33 -2.83
CA ALA A 368 18.58 17.45 -3.47
C ALA A 368 17.60 18.48 -4.05
N ALA A 369 16.46 18.06 -4.60
CA ALA A 369 15.44 19.00 -5.09
C ALA A 369 14.79 19.80 -3.95
N LEU A 370 14.52 19.15 -2.82
CA LEU A 370 14.02 19.82 -1.61
C LEU A 370 15.03 20.85 -1.08
N ASP A 371 16.30 20.46 -0.94
CA ASP A 371 17.36 21.35 -0.41
C ASP A 371 17.59 22.60 -1.28
N ARG A 372 17.34 22.50 -2.60
CA ARG A 372 17.39 23.67 -3.51
C ARG A 372 16.17 24.58 -3.42
N THR A 373 15.00 24.03 -3.10
CA THR A 373 13.70 24.70 -3.30
C THR A 373 13.11 25.25 -1.99
N LEU A 374 13.37 24.58 -0.86
CA LEU A 374 12.86 24.94 0.47
C LEU A 374 13.88 25.75 1.26
#